data_AF-A0A950SYI0-F1
#
_entry.id   AF-A0A950SYI0-F1
#
_cell.length_a   1.000
_cell.length_b   1.000
_cell.length_c   1.000
_cell.angle_alpha   90.00
_cell.angle_beta   90.00
_cell.angle_gamma   90.00
#
_symmetry.space_group_name_H-M   'P 1'
#
loop_
_entity.id
_entity.type
_entity.pdbx_description
1 polymer ?
#
loop_
_entity_poly.entity_id
_entity_poly.type
_entity_poly.pdbx_seq_one_letter_code
_entity_poly.pdbx_strand_id
1 'polypeptide(L)'
;MHIGINAQLLSFSQNYRNGGVSRYIRYLLTELATQPGNHEYTVFVNGQDAIERLPQHPQITYVSAAWPESKPAVRVAWEQLTLPSLIRQKQIEVLHSPVNV
;
A
#
# COMPACT_ATOMS: atom_id res chain seq x y z
N MET A 1 -12.45 -7.00 10.61
CA MET A 1 -12.11 -5.56 10.51
C MET A 1 -11.59 -5.28 9.12
N HIS A 2 -11.83 -4.08 8.62
CA HIS A 2 -11.30 -3.59 7.35
C HIS A 2 -10.07 -2.71 7.58
N ILE A 3 -8.92 -3.21 7.17
CA ILE A 3 -7.61 -2.58 7.40
C ILE A 3 -7.09 -1.97 6.09
N GLY A 4 -6.76 -0.69 6.12
CA GLY A 4 -6.03 0.00 5.06
C GLY A 4 -4.52 -0.13 5.28
N ILE A 5 -3.76 -0.42 4.23
CA ILE A 5 -2.29 -0.43 4.27
C ILE A 5 -1.76 0.60 3.25
N ASN A 6 -1.02 1.60 3.73
CA ASN A 6 -0.33 2.54 2.85
C ASN A 6 1.00 1.92 2.37
N ALA A 7 0.97 1.28 1.21
CA ALA A 7 2.08 0.57 0.60
C ALA A 7 2.73 1.36 -0.56
N GLN A 8 2.50 2.67 -0.66
CA GLN A 8 3.00 3.50 -1.77
C GLN A 8 4.54 3.59 -1.84
N LEU A 9 5.24 3.23 -0.76
CA LEU A 9 6.71 3.14 -0.73
C LEU A 9 7.27 1.77 -1.15
N LEU A 10 6.40 0.80 -1.45
CA LEU A 10 6.82 -0.42 -2.11
C LEU A 10 7.42 -0.07 -3.48
N SER A 11 8.65 -0.48 -3.70
CA SER A 11 9.31 -0.35 -5.00
C SER A 11 10.01 -1.65 -5.35
N PHE A 12 9.77 -2.11 -6.57
CA PHE A 12 10.47 -3.25 -7.18
C PHE A 12 11.67 -2.82 -8.03
N SER A 13 12.00 -1.51 -8.03
CA SER A 13 13.19 -1.00 -8.70
C SER A 13 14.48 -1.51 -8.02
N GLN A 14 15.60 -1.52 -8.74
CA GLN A 14 16.92 -1.84 -8.18
C GLN A 14 17.61 -0.63 -7.53
N ASN A 15 16.87 0.46 -7.30
CA ASN A 15 17.43 1.70 -6.76
C ASN A 15 17.36 1.70 -5.22
N TYR A 16 17.97 2.71 -4.57
CA TYR A 16 17.97 2.89 -3.11
C TYR A 16 16.57 2.80 -2.44
N ARG A 17 15.49 3.06 -3.20
CA ARG A 17 14.10 2.94 -2.74
C ARG A 17 13.66 1.50 -2.42
N ASN A 18 14.38 0.47 -2.91
CA ASN A 18 14.23 -0.91 -2.45
C ASN A 18 15.00 -1.15 -1.13
N GLY A 19 14.81 -0.23 -0.18
CA GLY A 19 15.37 -0.29 1.16
C GLY A 19 14.53 -1.15 2.10
N GLY A 20 14.85 -1.08 3.40
CA GLY A 20 14.19 -1.89 4.43
C GLY A 20 12.66 -1.76 4.45
N VAL A 21 12.13 -0.57 4.17
CA VAL A 21 10.68 -0.30 4.13
C VAL A 21 10.00 -1.06 2.99
N SER A 22 10.54 -0.98 1.76
CA SER A 22 9.99 -1.72 0.61
C SER A 22 10.00 -3.24 0.88
N ARG A 23 11.11 -3.73 1.45
CA ARG A 23 11.25 -5.14 1.83
C ARG A 23 10.22 -5.54 2.90
N TYR A 24 10.05 -4.74 3.95
CA TYR A 24 9.06 -4.96 5.00
C TYR A 24 7.65 -5.04 4.42
N ILE A 25 7.24 -4.06 3.61
CA ILE A 25 5.92 -4.04 2.98
C ILE A 25 5.70 -5.30 2.14
N ARG A 26 6.70 -5.68 1.33
CA ARG A 26 6.61 -6.89 0.50
C ARG A 26 6.36 -8.14 1.34
N TYR A 27 7.17 -8.37 2.38
CA TYR A 27 7.00 -9.57 3.21
C TYR A 27 5.70 -9.52 4.03
N LEU A 28 5.30 -8.36 4.53
CA LEU A 28 4.01 -8.21 5.20
C LEU A 28 2.86 -8.65 4.28
N LEU A 29 2.81 -8.13 3.05
CA LEU A 29 1.76 -8.49 2.09
C LEU A 29 1.82 -9.96 1.67
N THR A 30 3.02 -10.53 1.52
CA THR A 30 3.20 -11.97 1.26
C THR A 30 2.66 -12.83 2.39
N GLU A 31 2.98 -12.51 3.64
CA GLU A 31 2.51 -13.26 4.79
C GLU A 31 1.01 -13.12 5.00
N LEU A 32 0.44 -11.92 4.80
CA LEU A 32 -1.00 -11.70 4.86
C LEU A 32 -1.78 -12.50 3.80
N ALA A 33 -1.20 -12.71 2.62
CA ALA A 33 -1.81 -13.53 1.57
C ALA A 33 -1.65 -15.03 1.82
N THR A 34 -0.56 -15.45 2.47
CA THR A 34 -0.23 -16.86 2.71
C THR A 34 -0.90 -17.39 3.98
N GLN A 35 -1.01 -16.55 5.01
CA GLN A 35 -1.59 -16.86 6.30
C GLN A 35 -2.69 -15.82 6.63
N PRO A 36 -3.78 -15.83 5.85
CA PRO A 36 -4.87 -14.88 6.03
C PRO A 36 -5.51 -15.03 7.42
N GLY A 37 -5.64 -13.91 8.12
CA GLY A 37 -6.48 -13.81 9.32
C GLY A 37 -7.97 -13.58 8.98
N ASN A 38 -8.73 -13.10 9.97
CA ASN A 38 -10.15 -12.79 9.83
C ASN A 38 -10.40 -11.31 9.43
N HIS A 39 -9.50 -10.73 8.64
CA HIS A 39 -9.55 -9.31 8.27
C HIS A 39 -9.53 -9.14 6.77
N GLU A 40 -10.12 -8.03 6.32
CA GLU A 40 -10.08 -7.59 4.93
C GLU A 40 -9.10 -6.43 4.80
N TYR A 41 -8.39 -6.38 3.67
CA TYR A 41 -7.31 -5.46 3.44
C TYR A 41 -7.57 -4.63 2.18
N THR A 42 -7.40 -3.32 2.30
CA THR A 42 -7.22 -2.43 1.15
C THR A 42 -5.79 -1.90 1.14
N VAL A 43 -5.06 -2.19 0.08
CA VAL A 43 -3.63 -1.88 -0.01
C VAL A 43 -3.43 -0.82 -1.09
N PHE A 44 -2.95 0.35 -0.69
CA PHE A 44 -2.66 1.47 -1.60
C PHE A 44 -1.23 1.35 -2.11
N VAL A 45 -1.04 1.14 -3.42
CA VAL A 45 0.30 0.94 -4.01
C VAL A 45 0.57 1.96 -5.11
N ASN A 46 1.85 2.25 -5.34
CA ASN A 46 2.22 3.20 -6.38
C ASN A 46 2.21 2.55 -7.78
N GLY A 47 1.06 2.62 -8.46
CA GLY A 47 0.91 2.18 -9.85
C GLY A 47 0.44 0.74 -10.04
N GLN A 48 -0.05 0.46 -11.25
CA GLN A 48 -0.62 -0.85 -11.61
C GLN A 48 0.47 -1.94 -11.70
N ASP A 49 1.65 -1.60 -12.21
CA ASP A 49 2.79 -2.52 -12.34
C ASP A 49 3.21 -3.14 -10.99
N ALA A 50 3.01 -2.41 -9.88
CA ALA A 50 3.28 -2.93 -8.55
C ALA A 50 2.23 -3.98 -8.14
N ILE A 51 0.96 -3.78 -8.49
CA ILE A 51 -0.15 -4.70 -8.21
C ILE A 51 0.08 -6.05 -8.88
N GLU A 52 0.53 -6.04 -10.13
CA GLU A 52 0.78 -7.27 -10.92
C GLU A 52 1.86 -8.17 -10.31
N ARG A 53 2.75 -7.60 -9.50
CA ARG A 53 3.85 -8.32 -8.83
C ARG A 53 3.52 -8.75 -7.40
N LEU A 54 2.34 -8.38 -6.91
CA LEU A 54 1.90 -8.68 -5.55
C LEU A 54 1.03 -9.93 -5.50
N PRO A 55 1.06 -10.68 -4.39
CA PRO A 55 0.25 -11.87 -4.23
C PRO A 55 -1.24 -11.52 -4.26
N GLN A 56 -2.03 -12.31 -4.97
CA GLN A 56 -3.48 -12.12 -5.03
C GLN A 56 -4.16 -12.98 -3.96
N HIS A 57 -5.11 -12.40 -3.24
CA HIS A 57 -5.89 -13.11 -2.23
C HIS A 57 -7.29 -12.49 -2.13
N PRO A 58 -8.38 -13.27 -1.93
CA PRO A 58 -9.74 -12.73 -1.88
C PRO A 58 -9.98 -11.63 -0.84
N GLN A 59 -9.24 -11.68 0.28
CA GLN A 59 -9.32 -10.67 1.34
C GLN A 59 -8.45 -9.43 1.08
N ILE A 60 -7.68 -9.39 -0.01
CA ILE A 60 -6.76 -8.28 -0.31
C ILE A 60 -7.22 -7.59 -1.59
N THR A 61 -7.63 -6.34 -1.46
CA THR A 61 -7.95 -5.46 -2.59
C THR A 61 -6.85 -4.42 -2.78
N TYR A 62 -6.23 -4.40 -3.95
CA TYR A 62 -5.24 -3.40 -4.30
C TYR A 62 -5.89 -2.15 -4.92
N VAL A 63 -5.38 -0.97 -4.56
CA VAL A 63 -5.79 0.31 -5.11
C VAL A 63 -4.56 1.03 -5.62
N SER A 64 -4.55 1.33 -6.92
CA SER A 64 -3.48 2.09 -7.54
C SER A 64 -3.58 3.57 -7.13
N ALA A 65 -2.52 4.05 -6.49
CA ALA A 65 -2.28 5.44 -6.12
C ALA A 65 -1.03 5.92 -6.84
N ALA A 66 -1.14 6.12 -8.16
CA ALA A 66 0.02 6.40 -9.01
C ALA A 66 0.56 7.83 -8.78
N TRP A 67 1.87 7.95 -8.57
CA TRP A 67 2.59 9.21 -8.55
C TRP A 67 4.04 9.02 -9.03
N PRO A 68 4.68 10.05 -9.64
CA PRO A 68 6.06 9.92 -10.11
C PRO A 68 7.04 9.79 -8.94
N GLU A 69 7.83 8.70 -8.88
CA GLU A 69 8.80 8.47 -7.79
C GLU A 69 9.85 9.60 -7.63
N SER A 70 10.09 10.37 -8.69
CA SER A 70 10.96 11.56 -8.70
C SER A 70 10.35 12.76 -7.95
N LYS A 71 9.06 12.71 -7.60
CA LYS A 71 8.32 13.83 -6.98
C LYS A 71 7.66 13.40 -5.66
N PRO A 72 8.43 13.23 -4.57
CA PRO A 72 7.89 12.79 -3.28
C PRO A 72 6.79 13.70 -2.73
N ALA A 73 6.81 15.00 -3.03
CA ALA A 73 5.74 15.93 -2.62
C ALA A 73 4.36 15.56 -3.19
N VAL A 74 4.31 14.91 -4.37
CA VAL A 74 3.05 14.44 -4.97
C VAL A 74 2.44 13.33 -4.13
N ARG A 75 3.26 12.41 -3.60
CA ARG A 75 2.81 11.40 -2.64
C ARG A 75 2.19 12.05 -1.41
N VAL A 76 2.89 13.03 -0.82
CA VAL A 76 2.40 13.74 0.37
C VAL A 76 1.05 14.40 0.08
N ALA A 77 0.92 15.11 -1.04
CA ALA A 77 -0.35 15.72 -1.43
C ALA A 77 -1.47 14.68 -1.58
N TRP A 78 -1.17 13.52 -2.19
CA TRP A 78 -2.13 12.42 -2.31
C TRP A 78 -2.54 11.86 -0.94
N GLU A 79 -1.56 11.66 -0.03
CA GLU A 79 -1.78 11.17 1.33
C GLU A 79 -2.61 12.15 2.17
N GLN A 80 -2.48 13.45 1.96
CA GLN A 80 -3.23 14.46 2.71
C GLN A 80 -4.62 14.77 2.12
N LEU A 81 -4.80 14.61 0.80
CA LEU A 81 -6.02 15.06 0.11
C LEU A 81 -6.91 13.90 -0.38
N THR A 82 -6.31 12.84 -0.91
CA THR A 82 -7.05 11.73 -1.55
C THR A 82 -7.26 10.57 -0.57
N LEU A 83 -6.23 10.18 0.17
CA LEU A 83 -6.29 9.05 1.09
C LEU A 83 -7.41 9.17 2.14
N PRO A 84 -7.66 10.34 2.80
CA PRO A 84 -8.73 10.45 3.79
C PRO A 84 -10.12 10.19 3.21
N SER A 85 -10.33 10.61 1.96
CA SER A 85 -11.59 10.37 1.23
C SER A 85 -11.75 8.88 0.93
N LEU A 86 -10.69 8.21 0.47
CA LEU A 86 -10.72 6.77 0.20
C LEU A 86 -10.93 5.94 1.47
N ILE A 87 -10.34 6.34 2.60
CA ILE A 87 -10.56 5.70 3.91
C ILE A 87 -12.04 5.72 4.27
N ARG A 88 -12.69 6.89 4.14
CA ARG A 88 -14.13 7.03 4.41
C ARG A 88 -14.98 6.24 3.42
N GLN A 89 -14.71 6.36 2.11
CA GLN A 89 -15.49 5.67 1.08
C GLN A 89 -15.43 4.14 1.22
N LYS A 90 -14.26 3.62 1.60
CA LYS A 90 -14.03 2.19 1.76
C LYS A 90 -14.34 1.68 3.16
N GLN A 91 -14.78 2.53 4.09
CA GLN A 91 -15.08 2.16 5.47
C GLN A 91 -13.88 1.50 6.19
N ILE A 92 -12.67 1.97 5.89
CA ILE A 92 -11.45 1.48 6.53
C ILE A 92 -11.46 1.89 8.01
N GLU A 93 -11.36 0.90 8.90
CA GLU A 93 -11.41 1.08 10.36
C GLU A 93 -10.02 1.38 10.94
N VAL A 94 -8.97 0.78 10.37
CA VAL A 94 -7.58 0.96 10.81
C VAL A 94 -6.71 1.22 9.61
N LEU A 95 -5.89 2.28 9.66
CA LEU A 95 -4.87 2.56 8.66
C LEU A 95 -3.49 2.21 9.21
N HIS A 96 -2.82 1.22 8.62
CA HIS A 96 -1.42 0.94 8.84
C HIS A 96 -0.54 1.69 7.84
N SER A 97 0.30 2.60 8.33
CA SER A 97 1.29 3.33 7.53
C SER A 97 2.70 2.94 7.99
N PRO A 98 3.40 2.05 7.25
CA PRO A 98 4.71 1.50 7.65
C PRO A 98 5.79 2.55 7.92
N VAL A 99 5.66 3.71 7.27
CA VAL A 99 6.50 4.88 7.52
C VAL A 99 5.59 6.09 7.58
N ASN A 100 5.80 6.91 8.59
CA ASN A 100 5.06 8.15 8.76
C ASN A 100 5.41 9.14 7.65
N VAL A 101 4.41 9.93 7.29
CA VAL A 101 4.56 11.25 6.66
C VAL A 101 4.43 12.29 7.75
#